data_AF-A0A6I3EPY0-F1
#
_entry.id   AF-A0A6I3EPY0-F1
#
_cell.length_a   1.000
_cell.length_b   1.000
_cell.length_c   1.000
_cell.angle_alpha   90.00
_cell.angle_beta   90.00
_cell.angle_gamma   90.00
#
_symmetry.space_group_name_H-M   'P 1'
#
loop_
_entity.id
_entity.type
_entity.pdbx_description
1 polymer ?
#
loop_
_entity_poly.entity_id
_entity_poly.type
_entity_poly.pdbx_seq_one_letter_code
_entity_poly.pdbx_strand_id
1 'polypeptide(L)' 'MTPEAEIVCVDCGGRCYLTSYPPEDGLWFPGDIVTYKCRDCLDRWDLVLPDEDNDLDR' A
#
# COMPACT_ATOMS: atom_id res chain seq x y z
N MET A 1 11.53 -3.23 -5.04
CA MET A 1 10.22 -2.62 -5.39
C MET A 1 10.01 -1.32 -4.63
N THR A 2 9.04 -0.49 -5.02
CA THR A 2 8.63 0.70 -4.24
C THR A 2 7.10 0.72 -4.21
N PRO A 3 6.46 0.83 -3.02
CA PRO A 3 5.01 0.95 -2.92
C PRO A 3 4.50 2.19 -3.65
N GLU A 4 3.31 2.10 -4.23
CA GLU A 4 2.64 3.27 -4.78
C GLU A 4 2.35 4.29 -3.68
N ALA A 5 2.52 5.57 -3.98
CA ALA A 5 2.27 6.63 -2.99
C ALA A 5 0.78 6.77 -2.64
N GLU A 6 -0.12 6.30 -3.51
CA GLU A 6 -1.55 6.50 -3.42
C GLU A 6 -2.30 5.26 -3.90
N ILE A 7 -3.46 4.97 -3.29
CA ILE A 7 -4.40 3.93 -3.74
C ILE A 7 -5.83 4.45 -3.69
N VAL A 8 -6.76 3.71 -4.31
CA VAL A 8 -8.20 3.96 -4.15
C VAL A 8 -8.69 3.27 -2.88
N CYS A 9 -9.45 3.99 -2.06
CA CYS A 9 -10.10 3.43 -0.88
C CYS A 9 -11.19 2.43 -1.29
N VAL A 10 -11.12 1.20 -0.76
CA VAL A 10 -12.11 0.16 -1.07
C VAL A 10 -13.50 0.47 -0.50
N ASP A 11 -13.58 1.18 0.63
CA ASP A 11 -14.87 1.45 1.28
C ASP A 11 -15.61 2.66 0.70
N CYS A 12 -14.89 3.74 0.37
CA CYS A 12 -15.54 5.00 -0.08
C CYS A 12 -15.17 5.44 -1.50
N GLY A 13 -14.25 4.75 -2.18
CA GLY A 13 -13.73 5.15 -3.49
C GLY A 13 -12.87 6.42 -3.49
N GLY A 14 -12.67 7.04 -2.33
CA GLY A 14 -11.80 8.20 -2.13
C GLY A 14 -10.30 7.87 -2.26
N ARG A 15 -9.45 8.87 -2.09
CA ARG A 15 -7.99 8.70 -2.24
C ARG A 15 -7.33 8.38 -0.91
N CYS A 16 -6.55 7.31 -0.89
CA CYS A 16 -5.67 6.96 0.22
C CYS A 16 -4.22 7.31 -0.09
N TYR A 17 -3.46 7.63 0.94
CA TYR A 17 -2.04 7.98 0.83
C TYR A 17 -1.19 7.06 1.70
N LEU A 18 -0.02 6.69 1.20
CA LEU A 18 0.96 5.90 1.93
C LEU A 18 1.41 6.66 3.17
N THR A 19 1.42 5.97 4.31
CA THR A 19 1.83 6.53 5.61
C THR A 19 3.00 5.78 6.23
N SER A 20 3.29 4.56 5.78
CA SER A 20 4.51 3.84 6.15
C SER A 20 5.74 4.53 5.58
N TYR A 21 6.78 4.62 6.40
CA TYR A 21 8.10 5.04 5.96
C TYR A 21 8.89 3.83 5.45
N PRO A 22 9.84 4.03 4.52
CA PRO A 22 10.79 2.98 4.15
C PRO A 22 11.49 2.38 5.37
N PRO A 23 11.82 1.07 5.35
CA PRO A 23 12.68 0.44 6.35
C PRO A 23 14.04 1.14 6.47
N GLU A 24 14.81 0.81 7.50
CA GLU A 24 16.09 1.50 7.81
C GLU A 24 17.11 1.42 6.66
N ASP A 25 17.11 0.33 5.90
CA ASP A 25 17.95 0.13 4.72
C ASP A 25 17.38 0.78 3.44
N GLY A 26 16.17 1.36 3.53
CA GLY A 26 15.44 2.00 2.44
C GLY A 26 14.87 1.04 1.39
N LEU A 27 14.90 -0.28 1.66
CA LEU A 27 14.46 -1.30 0.72
C LEU A 27 13.11 -1.89 1.13
N TRP A 28 12.28 -2.15 0.13
CA TRP A 28 11.02 -2.87 0.30
C TRP A 28 11.12 -4.25 -0.32
N PHE A 29 10.55 -5.23 0.37
CA PHE A 29 10.52 -6.62 -0.05
C PHE A 29 9.08 -7.14 -0.15
N PRO A 30 8.83 -8.12 -1.04
CA PRO A 30 7.58 -8.88 -1.03
C PRO A 30 7.27 -9.43 0.36
N GLY A 31 6.01 -9.33 0.78
CA GLY A 31 5.57 -9.71 2.12
C GLY A 31 5.62 -8.59 3.16
N ASP A 32 6.33 -7.49 2.90
CA ASP A 32 6.30 -6.32 3.78
C ASP A 32 4.90 -5.71 3.85
N ILE A 33 4.55 -5.13 5.00
CA ILE A 33 3.26 -4.46 5.19
C ILE A 33 3.42 -2.95 5.04
N VAL A 34 2.62 -2.37 4.14
CA VAL A 34 2.51 -0.93 3.94
C VAL A 34 1.13 -0.43 4.36
N THR A 35 1.09 0.72 5.01
CA THR A 35 -0.14 1.30 5.57
C THR A 35 -0.56 2.53 4.78
N TYR A 36 -1.83 2.57 4.38
CA TYR A 36 -2.46 3.69 3.70
C TYR A 36 -3.59 4.27 4.55
N LYS A 37 -3.81 5.58 4.44
CA LYS A 37 -4.94 6.26 5.09
C LYS A 37 -5.78 7.05 4.08
N CYS A 38 -7.10 6.85 4.11
CA CYS A 38 -8.03 7.60 3.30
C CYS A 38 -8.14 9.05 3.79
N ARG A 39 -8.13 10.03 2.88
CA ARG A 39 -8.38 11.43 3.23
C ARG A 39 -9.86 11.74 3.48
N ASP A 40 -10.76 10.92 2.92
CA ASP A 40 -12.19 11.21 2.85
C ASP A 40 -12.95 10.52 3.99
N CYS A 41 -12.82 9.18 4.13
CA CYS A 41 -13.47 8.44 5.23
C CYS A 41 -12.59 8.25 6.47
N LEU A 42 -11.29 8.59 6.38
CA LEU A 42 -10.29 8.44 7.45
C LEU A 42 -9.94 6.99 7.84
N ASP A 43 -10.49 6.00 7.13
CA ASP A 43 -10.13 4.61 7.32
C ASP A 43 -8.68 4.32 6.93
N ARG A 44 -8.16 3.25 7.53
CA ARG A 44 -6.79 2.77 7.37
C ARG A 44 -6.79 1.40 6.69
N TRP A 45 -5.81 1.19 5.82
CA TRP A 45 -5.59 -0.06 5.10
C TRP A 45 -4.16 -0.53 5.30
N ASP A 46 -3.97 -1.79 5.67
CA ASP A 46 -2.67 -2.44 5.78
C ASP A 46 -2.59 -3.49 4.66
N LEU A 47 -1.68 -3.29 3.71
CA LEU A 47 -1.53 -4.13 2.52
C LEU A 47 -0.19 -4.84 2.53
N VAL A 48 -0.19 -6.09 2.12
CA VAL A 48 1.04 -6.87 1.92
C VAL A 48 1.58 -6.56 0.53
N LEU A 49 2.87 -6.23 0.43
CA LEU A 49 3.54 -6.02 -0.85
C LEU A 49 3.57 -7.33 -1.64
N PRO A 50 3.05 -7.34 -2.88
CA PRO A 50 3.03 -8.55 -3.69
C PRO A 50 4.45 -8.94 -4.12
N ASP A 51 4.62 -10.22 -4.43
CA ASP A 51 5.80 -10.69 -5.16
C ASP A 51 5.70 -10.27 -6.64
N GLU A 52 6.83 -10.03 -7.30
CA GLU A 52 6.86 -9.57 -8.70
C GLU A 52 6.26 -10.60 -9.68
N ASP A 53 6.13 -11.86 -9.26
CA ASP A 53 5.47 -12.95 -10.02
C ASP A 53 3.94 -13.02 -9.80
N ASN A 54 3.36 -12.16 -8.95
CA ASN A 54 1.94 -12.21 -8.57
C ASN A 54 1.04 -11.22 -9.35
N ASP A 55 1.45 -10.77 -10.53
CA ASP A 55 0.60 -10.07 -11.52
C ASP A 55 -0.26 -11.05 -12.34
N LEU A 56 -0.57 -12.23 -11.78
CA LEU A 56 -1.25 -13.34 -12.46
C LEU A 56 -2.53 -13.77 -11.72
N ASP A 57 -3.37 -12.81 -11.33
CA ASP A 57 -4.81 -13.06 -11.34
C ASP A 57 -5.36 -12.57 -12.70
N ARG A 58 -5.27 -13.48 -13.66
CA ARG A 58 -5.90 -13.42 -14.99
C ARG A 58 -7.41 -13.56 -14.86
#